data_AF-A0A826GXT6-F1
#
_entry.id   AF-A0A826GXT6-F1
#
_cell.length_a   1.000
_cell.length_b   1.000
_cell.length_c   1.000
_cell.angle_alpha   90.00
_cell.angle_beta   90.00
_cell.angle_gamma   90.00
#
_symmetry.space_group_name_H-M   'P 1'
#
loop_
_entity.id
_entity.type
_entity.pdbx_description
1 polymer ?
#
loop_
_entity_poly.entity_id
_entity_poly.type
_entity_poly.pdbx_seq_one_letter_code
_entity_poly.pdbx_strand_id
1 'polypeptide(L)' 'MLFTNFHTPQSTLLMLVSSFAGKDFVFSSYEEAINKGYKFFSYGDAMLILNHI' A
#
# COMPACT_ATOMS: atom_id res chain seq x y z
N MET A 1 9.09 -1.25 -10.14
CA MET A 1 7.90 -0.38 -10.12
C MET A 1 6.62 -1.20 -9.96
N LEU A 2 5.72 -0.80 -9.06
CA LEU A 2 4.39 -1.42 -8.84
C LEU A 2 3.32 -0.32 -8.74
N PHE A 3 2.21 -0.47 -9.48
CA PHE A 3 1.03 0.39 -9.36
C PHE A 3 -0.15 -0.46 -8.90
N THR A 4 -0.78 -0.09 -7.78
CA THR A 4 -1.84 -0.91 -7.14
C THR A 4 -2.72 -0.08 -6.22
N ASN A 5 -3.83 -0.64 -5.73
CA ASN A 5 -4.71 0.03 -4.77
C ASN A 5 -4.18 -0.09 -3.34
N PHE A 6 -4.78 0.66 -2.40
CA PHE A 6 -4.65 0.35 -0.97
C PHE A 6 -5.52 -0.86 -0.60
N HIS A 7 -4.85 -1.98 -0.31
CA HIS A 7 -5.46 -3.26 0.06
C HIS A 7 -5.78 -3.34 1.54
N THR A 8 -6.76 -4.16 1.92
CA THR A 8 -7.15 -4.35 3.32
C THR A 8 -6.07 -5.03 4.17
N PRO A 9 -6.09 -4.79 5.50
CA PRO A 9 -5.30 -5.57 6.45
C PRO A 9 -5.52 -7.07 6.27
N GLN A 10 -4.47 -7.86 6.45
CA GLN A 10 -4.49 -9.33 6.37
C GLN A 10 -4.87 -9.90 4.98
N SER A 11 -4.82 -9.10 3.92
CA SER A 11 -4.98 -9.60 2.55
C SER A 11 -3.68 -10.17 1.97
N THR A 12 -3.81 -11.12 1.06
CA THR A 12 -2.66 -11.65 0.29
C THR A 12 -2.02 -10.58 -0.60
N LEU A 13 -2.80 -9.58 -1.05
CA LEU A 13 -2.28 -8.44 -1.81
C LEU A 13 -1.44 -7.50 -0.94
N LEU A 14 -1.83 -7.27 0.31
CA LEU A 14 -0.98 -6.54 1.26
C LEU A 14 0.33 -7.29 1.52
N MET A 15 0.28 -8.62 1.62
CA MET A 15 1.49 -9.45 1.74
C MET A 15 2.38 -9.32 0.49
N LEU A 16 1.81 -9.38 -0.72
CA LEU A 16 2.55 -9.19 -1.97
C LEU A 16 3.24 -7.82 -2.01
N VAL A 17 2.51 -6.74 -1.73
CA VAL A 17 3.05 -5.38 -1.71
C VAL A 17 4.14 -5.24 -0.65
N SER A 18 3.96 -5.83 0.54
CA SER A 18 4.98 -5.85 1.61
C SER A 18 6.23 -6.63 1.21
N SER A 19 6.09 -7.73 0.47
CA SER A 19 7.24 -8.49 -0.04
C SER A 19 8.00 -7.75 -1.14
N PHE A 20 7.29 -6.91 -1.91
CA PHE A 20 7.85 -6.11 -2.99
C PHE A 20 8.58 -4.85 -2.49
N ALA A 21 8.04 -4.17 -1.47
CA ALA A 21 8.50 -2.84 -1.05
C ALA A 21 8.97 -2.75 0.41
N GLY A 22 9.06 -3.87 1.12
CA GLY A 22 9.39 -3.90 2.53
C GLY A 22 8.19 -3.60 3.44
N LYS A 23 8.03 -4.38 4.51
CA LYS A 23 6.88 -4.29 5.41
C LYS A 23 6.78 -2.93 6.10
N ASP A 24 7.87 -2.44 6.67
CA ASP A 24 7.85 -1.20 7.48
C ASP A 24 7.55 0.04 6.61
N PHE A 25 8.07 0.06 5.38
CA PHE A 25 7.75 1.10 4.41
C PHE A 25 6.27 1.06 4.00
N VAL A 26 5.75 -0.13 3.69
CA VAL A 26 4.33 -0.28 3.34
C VAL A 26 3.44 0.15 4.50
N PHE A 27 3.72 -0.28 5.73
CA PHE A 27 2.89 0.05 6.89
C PHE A 27 2.93 1.54 7.24
N SER A 28 4.11 2.18 7.19
CA SER A 28 4.19 3.65 7.38
C SER A 28 3.46 4.43 6.29
N SER A 29 3.48 3.96 5.04
CA SER A 29 2.70 4.57 3.96
C SER A 29 1.18 4.44 4.16
N TYR A 30 0.73 3.35 4.80
CA TYR A 30 -0.67 3.14 5.16
C TYR A 30 -1.12 4.08 6.29
N GLU A 31 -0.29 4.27 7.32
CA GLU A 31 -0.56 5.24 8.39
C GLU A 31 -0.69 6.66 7.83
N GLU A 32 0.23 7.06 6.95
CA GLU A 32 0.18 8.35 6.27
C GLU A 32 -1.09 8.51 5.40
N ALA A 33 -1.47 7.46 4.67
CA ALA A 33 -2.68 7.47 3.85
C ALA A 33 -3.95 7.61 4.70
N ILE A 34 -4.01 6.95 5.87
CA ILE A 34 -5.10 7.09 6.83
C ILE A 34 -5.15 8.52 7.37
N ASN A 35 -4.01 9.07 7.81
CA ASN A 35 -3.91 10.43 8.35
C ASN A 35 -4.35 11.49 7.33
N LYS A 36 -4.11 11.24 6.04
CA LYS A 36 -4.52 12.12 4.94
C LYS A 36 -5.93 11.85 4.40
N GLY A 37 -6.63 10.84 4.92
CA GLY A 37 -8.01 10.54 4.52
C GLY A 37 -8.13 9.92 3.12
N TYR A 38 -7.14 9.12 2.69
CA TYR A 38 -7.20 8.37 1.45
C TYR A 38 -8.33 7.34 1.50
N LYS A 39 -8.93 7.07 0.34
CA LYS A 39 -9.94 6.02 0.16
C LYS A 39 -9.24 4.70 -0.12
N PHE A 40 -9.62 3.65 0.60
CA PHE A 40 -9.07 2.30 0.44
C PHE A 40 -9.99 1.47 -0.48
N PHE A 41 -9.62 0.20 -0.73
CA PHE A 41 -10.38 -0.78 -1.51
C PHE A 41 -10.32 -0.60 -3.04
N SER A 42 -11.12 -1.41 -3.74
CA SER A 42 -11.14 -1.56 -5.20
C SER A 42 -11.36 -0.27 -5.99
N TYR A 43 -12.11 0.67 -5.43
CA TYR A 43 -12.44 1.96 -6.06
C TYR A 43 -11.89 3.17 -5.28
N GLY A 44 -10.94 2.90 -4.38
CA GLY A 44 -10.25 3.93 -3.63
C GLY A 44 -9.13 4.59 -4.43
N ASP A 45 -8.24 5.24 -3.70
CA ASP A 45 -7.01 5.79 -4.22
C ASP A 45 -5.98 4.69 -4.50
N ALA A 46 -4.94 5.07 -5.25
CA ALA A 46 -3.88 4.18 -5.66
C ALA A 46 -2.53 4.53 -5.01
N MET A 47 -1.67 3.53 -5.00
CA MET A 47 -0.28 3.60 -4.60
C MET A 47 0.61 3.34 -5.82
N LEU A 48 1.62 4.18 -6.02
CA LEU A 48 2.67 3.99 -7.01
C LEU A 48 4.01 3.84 -6.30
N ILE A 49 4.62 2.66 -6.40
CA ILE A 49 5.92 2.33 -5.82
C ILE A 49 6.95 2.35 -6.94
N LEU A 50 7.75 3.41 -7.00
CA LEU A 50 8.63 3.67 -8.14
C LEU A 50 9.93 2.87 -8.11
N ASN A 51 10.57 2.70 -6.95
CA ASN A 51 11.68 1.79 -6.72
C ASN A 51 11.92 1.71 -5.21
N HIS A 52 11.73 0.53 -4.64
CA HIS A 52 12.18 0.21 -3.29
C HIS A 52 13.16 -0.94 -3.46
N ILE A 53 14.36 -0.81 -2.90
CA ILE A 53 15.30 -1.93 -2.74
C ILE A 53 14.99 -2.56 -1.39
#